data_AF-A0A956RUU7-F1
#
_entry.id   AF-A0A956RUU7-F1
#
_cell.length_a   1.000
_cell.length_b   1.000
_cell.length_c   1.000
_cell.angle_alpha   90.00
_cell.angle_beta   90.00
_cell.angle_gamma   90.00
#
_symmetry.space_group_name_H-M   'P 1'
#
loop_
_entity.id
_entity.type
_entity.pdbx_description
1 polymer ?
#
loop_
_entity_poly.entity_id
_entity_poly.type
_entity_poly.pdbx_seq_one_letter_code
_entity_poly.pdbx_strand_id
1 'polypeptide(L)'
;MVRIMAVLSFVMLIMVTMACQNSGEKNGGPVEIETQDINQVLAAHSDELMAIPGVVGINIGLLEEGGSTLCIRVMVKEMTAELQKTIPHTLDGHPVKIQVTGEIKAF
;
A
#
# COMPACT_ATOMS: atom_id res chain seq x y z
N MET A 1 -29.59 -47.48 10.70
CA MET A 1 -29.07 -46.83 9.47
C MET A 1 -29.31 -45.32 9.43
N VAL A 2 -30.56 -44.83 9.57
CA VAL A 2 -30.89 -43.39 9.49
C VAL A 2 -30.11 -42.50 10.49
N ARG A 3 -29.89 -42.98 11.72
CA ARG A 3 -29.10 -42.26 12.73
C ARG A 3 -27.61 -42.15 12.39
N ILE A 4 -27.04 -43.13 11.67
CA ILE A 4 -25.62 -43.15 11.29
C ILE A 4 -25.39 -42.20 10.10
N MET A 5 -26.32 -42.16 9.13
CA MET A 5 -26.28 -41.17 8.05
C MET A 5 -26.44 -39.73 8.55
N ALA A 6 -27.32 -39.50 9.53
CA ALA A 6 -27.49 -38.17 10.12
C ALA A 6 -26.20 -37.68 10.81
N VAL A 7 -25.51 -38.57 11.55
CA VAL A 7 -24.23 -38.24 12.20
C VAL A 7 -23.12 -37.99 11.18
N LEU A 8 -23.01 -38.83 10.14
CA LEU A 8 -22.04 -38.62 9.05
C LEU A 8 -22.27 -37.31 8.29
N SER A 9 -23.54 -36.97 8.04
CA SER A 9 -23.91 -35.73 7.36
C SER A 9 -23.64 -34.49 8.21
N PHE A 10 -23.77 -34.60 9.55
CA PHE A 10 -23.48 -33.51 10.47
C PHE A 10 -21.97 -33.29 10.67
N VAL A 11 -21.18 -34.37 10.71
CA VAL A 11 -19.71 -34.31 10.83
C VAL A 11 -19.08 -33.70 9.58
N MET A 12 -19.59 -34.02 8.39
CA MET A 12 -19.09 -33.46 7.12
C MET A 12 -19.37 -31.95 7.02
N LEU A 13 -20.47 -31.47 7.60
CA LEU A 13 -20.81 -30.04 7.62
C LEU A 13 -19.89 -29.23 8.56
N ILE A 14 -19.42 -29.83 9.65
CA ILE A 14 -18.53 -29.17 10.61
C ILE A 14 -17.12 -28.96 10.01
N MET A 15 -16.59 -29.93 9.25
CA MET A 15 -15.26 -29.81 8.62
C MET A 15 -15.16 -28.67 7.59
N VAL A 16 -16.25 -28.31 6.91
CA VAL A 16 -16.26 -27.20 5.94
C VAL A 16 -16.06 -25.84 6.62
N THR A 17 -16.40 -25.71 7.90
CA THR A 17 -16.32 -24.43 8.62
C THR A 17 -14.94 -24.07 9.15
N MET A 18 -14.05 -25.06 9.35
CA MET A 18 -12.70 -24.83 9.89
C MET A 18 -11.68 -24.33 8.87
N ALA A 19 -11.99 -24.35 7.56
CA ALA A 19 -11.08 -23.90 6.51
C ALA A 19 -11.00 -22.37 6.35
N CYS A 20 -11.79 -21.59 7.09
CA CYS A 20 -11.80 -20.12 7.00
C CYS A 20 -11.20 -19.38 8.22
N GLN A 21 -10.62 -20.09 9.20
CA GLN A 21 -9.99 -19.46 10.37
C GLN A 21 -8.52 -19.83 10.48
N ASN A 22 -7.75 -19.52 9.43
CA ASN A 22 -6.33 -19.27 9.58
C ASN A 22 -6.07 -17.80 9.24
N SER A 23 -6.65 -16.92 10.06
CA SER A 23 -6.22 -15.52 10.09
C SER A 23 -4.88 -15.53 10.82
N GLY A 24 -3.80 -15.50 10.03
CA GLY A 24 -2.45 -15.41 10.55
C GLY A 24 -2.32 -14.21 11.47
N GLU A 25 -2.06 -14.49 12.74
CA GLU A 25 -1.68 -13.53 13.75
C GLU A 25 -0.32 -12.94 13.35
N LYS A 26 -0.35 -11.85 12.57
CA LYS A 26 0.84 -11.07 12.28
C LYS A 26 1.12 -10.27 13.55
N ASN A 27 2.17 -10.64 14.27
CA ASN A 27 2.73 -9.85 15.35
C ASN A 27 3.17 -8.49 14.78
N GLY A 28 2.30 -7.50 14.88
CA GLY A 28 2.51 -6.13 14.41
C GLY A 28 3.56 -5.42 15.26
N GLY A 29 4.80 -5.43 14.79
CA GLY A 29 5.83 -4.51 15.27
C GLY A 29 5.59 -3.06 14.80
N PRO A 30 6.48 -2.12 15.15
CA PRO A 30 6.37 -0.69 14.84
C PRO A 30 6.09 -0.33 13.36
N VAL A 31 6.43 -1.24 12.44
CA VAL A 31 6.28 -1.09 10.99
C VAL A 31 4.81 -1.02 10.54
N GLU A 32 3.89 -1.69 11.25
CA GLU A 32 2.47 -1.68 10.86
C GLU A 32 1.80 -0.33 11.16
N ILE A 33 2.16 0.30 12.28
CA ILE A 33 1.66 1.63 12.65
C ILE A 33 2.22 2.70 11.71
N GLU A 34 3.53 2.67 11.41
CA GLU A 34 4.16 3.59 10.44
C GLU A 34 3.52 3.46 9.05
N THR A 35 3.23 2.23 8.61
CA THR A 35 2.58 1.98 7.32
C THR A 35 1.15 2.53 7.29
N GLN A 36 0.35 2.35 8.35
CA GLN A 36 -1.01 2.89 8.40
C GLN A 36 -1.00 4.42 8.37
N ASP A 37 -0.09 5.05 9.11
CA ASP A 37 0.06 6.51 9.18
C ASP A 37 0.43 7.10 7.81
N ILE A 38 1.47 6.57 7.15
CA ILE A 38 1.89 7.11 5.84
C ILE A 38 0.85 6.87 4.73
N ASN A 39 0.04 5.81 4.82
CA ASN A 39 -1.08 5.59 3.88
C ASN A 39 -2.15 6.69 4.02
N GLN A 40 -2.43 7.15 5.24
CA GLN A 40 -3.38 8.24 5.46
C GLN A 40 -2.83 9.56 4.93
N VAL A 41 -1.53 9.82 5.13
CA VAL A 41 -0.86 10.99 4.57
C VAL A 41 -0.90 10.96 3.05
N LEU A 42 -0.55 9.83 2.42
CA LEU A 42 -0.65 9.69 0.96
C LEU A 42 -2.08 10.00 0.47
N ALA A 43 -3.10 9.41 1.12
CA ALA A 43 -4.49 9.62 0.74
C ALA A 43 -4.95 11.08 0.87
N ALA A 44 -4.54 11.77 1.95
CA ALA A 44 -4.90 13.16 2.19
C ALA A 44 -4.31 14.13 1.16
N HIS A 45 -3.12 13.83 0.63
CA HIS A 45 -2.41 14.69 -0.32
C HIS A 45 -2.49 14.21 -1.78
N SER A 46 -3.23 13.13 -2.05
CA SER A 46 -3.24 12.47 -3.36
C SER A 46 -3.70 13.38 -4.49
N ASP A 47 -4.82 14.07 -4.29
CA ASP A 47 -5.40 14.94 -5.33
C ASP A 47 -4.51 16.14 -5.64
N GLU A 48 -3.90 16.74 -4.62
CA GLU A 48 -2.97 17.87 -4.78
C GLU A 48 -1.72 17.44 -5.54
N LEU A 49 -1.10 16.32 -5.16
CA LEU A 49 0.08 15.80 -5.85
C LEU A 49 -0.21 15.42 -7.30
N MET A 50 -1.36 14.79 -7.57
CA MET A 50 -1.78 14.43 -8.93
C MET A 50 -2.18 15.64 -9.78
N ALA A 51 -2.52 16.77 -9.18
CA ALA A 51 -2.82 18.01 -9.89
C ALA A 51 -1.55 18.73 -10.39
N ILE A 52 -0.36 18.39 -9.88
CA ILE A 52 0.91 19.00 -10.32
C ILE A 52 1.23 18.56 -11.76
N PRO A 53 1.38 19.51 -12.72
CA PRO A 53 1.73 19.17 -14.10
C PRO A 53 3.03 18.37 -14.19
N GLY A 54 2.98 17.19 -14.81
CA GLY A 54 4.14 16.31 -14.99
C GLY A 54 4.20 15.14 -13.99
N VAL A 55 3.37 15.14 -12.95
CA VAL A 55 3.16 13.97 -12.09
C VAL A 55 2.29 12.94 -12.83
N VAL A 56 2.73 11.69 -12.84
CA VAL A 56 2.05 10.57 -13.52
C VAL A 56 1.56 9.49 -12.55
N GLY A 57 1.93 9.59 -11.28
CA GLY A 57 1.41 8.72 -10.23
C GLY A 57 2.12 8.93 -8.90
N ILE A 58 1.56 8.31 -7.86
CA ILE A 58 2.07 8.37 -6.49
C ILE A 58 1.94 6.99 -5.83
N ASN A 59 2.85 6.65 -4.93
CA ASN A 59 2.77 5.45 -4.10
C ASN A 59 3.61 5.60 -2.81
N ILE A 60 3.58 4.58 -1.96
CA ILE A 60 4.54 4.43 -0.86
C ILE A 60 5.63 3.48 -1.31
N GLY A 61 6.88 3.84 -1.03
CA GLY A 61 8.04 3.00 -1.23
C GLY A 61 9.06 3.17 -0.13
N LEU A 62 10.23 2.56 -0.31
CA LEU A 62 11.38 2.79 0.54
C LEU A 62 12.14 4.04 0.06
N LEU A 63 12.66 4.83 1.00
CA LEU A 63 13.41 6.04 0.68
C LEU A 63 14.63 5.73 -0.20
N GLU A 64 15.36 4.68 0.15
CA GLU A 64 16.51 4.16 -0.56
C GLU A 64 16.36 2.64 -0.76
N GLU A 65 16.99 2.09 -1.80
CA GLU A 65 16.95 0.66 -2.09
C GLU A 65 17.59 -0.16 -0.97
N GLY A 66 16.87 -1.14 -0.43
CA GLY A 66 17.32 -1.94 0.73
C GLY A 66 17.21 -1.22 2.08
N GLY A 67 16.65 -0.01 2.13
CA GLY A 67 16.37 0.71 3.38
C GLY A 67 15.13 0.18 4.12
N SER A 68 14.86 0.74 5.30
CA SER A 68 13.65 0.44 6.08
C SER A 68 12.71 1.64 6.26
N THR A 69 13.15 2.84 5.86
CA THR A 69 12.36 4.08 5.99
C THR A 69 11.37 4.19 4.84
N LEU A 70 10.09 4.35 5.16
CA LEU A 70 9.05 4.58 4.17
C LEU A 70 9.11 6.03 3.65
N CYS A 71 8.72 6.22 2.40
CA CYS A 71 8.59 7.52 1.77
C CYS A 71 7.38 7.57 0.85
N ILE A 72 6.84 8.77 0.66
CA ILE A 72 5.88 9.05 -0.40
C ILE A 72 6.67 9.24 -1.69
N ARG A 73 6.35 8.45 -2.70
CA ARG A 73 7.07 8.43 -3.97
C ARG A 73 6.22 9.09 -5.03
N VAL A 74 6.73 10.16 -5.62
CA VAL A 74 6.06 10.91 -6.69
C VAL A 74 6.72 10.54 -8.01
N MET A 75 5.95 9.89 -8.87
CA MET A 75 6.39 9.45 -10.18
C MET A 75 6.14 10.54 -11.20
N VAL A 76 7.17 10.91 -11.96
CA VAL A 76 7.10 11.95 -12.99
C VAL A 76 7.56 11.40 -14.34
N LYS A 77 7.08 12.01 -15.44
CA LYS A 77 7.51 11.64 -16.79
C LYS A 77 8.98 11.96 -17.03
N GLU A 78 9.41 13.13 -16.59
CA GLU A 78 10.78 13.63 -16.70
C GLU A 78 11.08 14.57 -15.53
N MET A 79 12.37 14.75 -15.21
CA MET A 79 12.79 15.66 -14.14
C MET A 79 12.93 17.08 -14.68
N THR A 80 12.20 18.04 -14.10
CA THR A 80 12.31 19.46 -14.44
C THR A 80 12.66 20.29 -13.20
N ALA A 81 13.23 21.48 -13.42
CA ALA A 81 13.56 22.40 -12.33
C ALA A 81 12.30 22.94 -11.62
N GLU A 82 11.17 22.98 -12.32
CA GLU A 82 9.87 23.37 -11.77
C GLU A 82 9.33 22.29 -10.82
N LEU A 83 9.38 21.02 -11.22
CA LEU A 83 8.97 19.89 -10.38
C LEU A 83 9.80 19.81 -9.10
N GLN A 84 11.12 20.02 -9.19
CA GLN A 84 12.00 20.05 -8.01
C GLN A 84 11.67 21.17 -7.01
N LYS A 85 11.10 22.29 -7.49
CA LYS A 85 10.71 23.41 -6.64
C LYS A 85 9.30 23.27 -6.09
N THR A 86 8.42 22.62 -6.85
CA THR A 86 6.98 22.54 -6.55
C THR A 86 6.68 21.35 -5.65
N ILE A 87 7.30 20.19 -5.91
CA ILE A 87 7.07 18.99 -5.10
C ILE A 87 7.79 19.17 -3.76
N PRO A 88 7.08 19.11 -2.62
CA PRO A 88 7.70 19.23 -1.31
C PRO A 88 8.62 18.03 -1.04
N HIS A 89 9.68 18.25 -0.26
CA HIS A 89 10.57 17.17 0.18
C HIS A 89 10.00 16.35 1.35
N THR A 90 8.95 16.86 2.00
CA THR A 90 8.29 16.21 3.14
C THR A 90 6.79 16.51 3.14
N LEU A 91 5.97 15.54 3.52
CA LEU A 91 4.53 15.69 3.77
C LEU A 91 4.20 15.10 5.13
N ASP A 92 3.65 15.92 6.03
CA ASP A 92 3.29 15.53 7.41
C ASP A 92 4.39 14.77 8.16
N GLY A 93 5.64 15.14 7.93
CA GLY A 93 6.82 14.53 8.55
C GLY A 93 7.40 13.32 7.79
N HIS A 94 6.72 12.82 6.76
CA HIS A 94 7.20 11.74 5.91
C HIS A 94 8.03 12.27 4.73
N PRO A 95 9.16 11.63 4.38
CA PRO A 95 9.97 12.06 3.26
C PRO A 95 9.26 11.82 1.93
N VAL A 96 9.50 12.71 0.97
CA VAL A 96 9.00 12.60 -0.40
C VAL A 96 10.17 12.39 -1.37
N LYS A 97 10.08 11.35 -2.20
CA LYS A 97 11.09 11.03 -3.22
C LYS A 97 10.49 11.14 -4.61
N ILE A 98 11.09 11.97 -5.46
CA ILE A 98 10.73 12.04 -6.87
C ILE A 98 11.41 10.89 -7.63
N GLN A 99 10.64 10.17 -8.44
CA GLN A 99 11.14 9.12 -9.34
C GLN A 99 10.75 9.43 -10.77
N VAL A 100 11.74 9.47 -11.66
CA VAL A 100 11.50 9.53 -13.11
C VAL A 100 11.11 8.14 -13.60
N THR A 101 9.94 8.02 -14.21
CA THR A 101 9.41 6.74 -14.75
C THR A 101 9.30 6.73 -16.28
N GLY A 102 9.41 7.89 -16.93
CA GLY A 102 9.12 8.02 -18.34
C GLY A 102 7.61 8.09 -18.61
N GLU A 103 7.21 7.82 -19.84
CA GLU A 103 5.80 7.85 -20.25
C GLU A 103 5.09 6.53 -19.91
N ILE A 104 4.07 6.58 -19.05
CA ILE A 104 3.21 5.43 -18.74
C ILE A 104 2.12 5.33 -19.82
N LYS A 105 2.01 4.18 -20.48
CA LYS A 105 1.01 3.90 -21.53
C LYS A 105 0.14 2.71 -21.13
N ALA A 106 -1.17 2.83 -21.33
CA ALA A 106 -2.08 1.68 -21.28
C ALA A 106 -1.82 0.74 -22.47
N PHE A 107 -2.02 -0.57 -22.26
CA PHE A 107 -1.92 -1.62 -23.28
C PHE A 107 -3.31 -2.07 -23.74
#